data_AF-A0A1B7NA95-F1
#
_entry.id   AF-A0A1B7NA95-F1
#
_cell.length_a   1.000
_cell.length_b   1.000
_cell.length_c   1.000
_cell.angle_alpha   90.00
_cell.angle_beta   90.00
_cell.angle_gamma   90.00
#
_symmetry.space_group_name_H-M   'P 1'
#
loop_
_entity.id
_entity.type
_entity.pdbx_description
1 polymer ?
#
loop_
_entity_poly.entity_id
_entity_poly.type
_entity_poly.pdbx_seq_one_letter_code
_entity_poly.pdbx_strand_id
1 'polypeptide(L)'
;LDALPGTVNGTLAAYGLTTDLGSSQRFIRNILSDFISEACAPPPTWSSTRTKECEICEREVPLTYHHLIPQSTHAKMLKKKIYSETMVGSVAWLCRPCHSALHHVASNDELARVFTRFISSKATLGSRKRIIVL
;
A
#
# COMPACT_ATOMS: atom_id res chain seq x y z
N LEU A 1 -21.50 -10.05 12.07
CA LEU A 1 -21.57 -8.66 12.62
C LEU A 1 -23.03 -8.45 12.93
N ASP A 2 -23.47 -9.03 14.03
CA ASP A 2 -24.90 -9.32 14.22
C ASP A 2 -25.58 -8.22 15.05
N ALA A 3 -24.78 -7.35 15.68
CA ALA A 3 -25.24 -6.12 16.31
C ALA A 3 -24.30 -4.97 15.94
N LEU A 4 -24.80 -4.03 15.15
CA LEU A 4 -24.11 -2.77 14.87
C LEU A 4 -24.48 -1.78 15.99
N PRO A 5 -23.53 -1.06 16.62
CA PRO A 5 -23.87 -0.07 17.63
C PRO A 5 -24.81 0.99 17.07
N GLY A 6 -25.82 1.39 17.85
CA GLY A 6 -26.83 2.39 17.43
C GLY A 6 -26.21 3.71 16.98
N THR A 7 -25.08 4.11 17.58
CA THR A 7 -24.29 5.29 17.20
C THR A 7 -23.79 5.23 15.75
N VAL A 8 -23.34 4.06 15.28
CA VAL A 8 -22.84 3.88 13.91
C VAL A 8 -23.99 3.96 12.92
N ASN A 9 -25.12 3.31 13.22
CA ASN A 9 -26.32 3.39 12.39
C ASN A 9 -26.85 4.83 12.30
N GLY A 10 -26.93 5.53 13.43
CA GLY A 10 -27.39 6.93 13.48
C GLY A 10 -26.47 7.86 12.69
N THR A 11 -25.16 7.63 12.73
CA THR A 11 -24.19 8.40 11.94
C THR A 11 -24.36 8.13 10.44
N LEU A 12 -24.44 6.87 10.02
CA LEU A 12 -24.62 6.50 8.60
C LEU A 12 -25.93 7.06 8.03
N ALA A 13 -27.01 7.00 8.80
CA ALA A 13 -28.30 7.56 8.41
C ALA A 13 -28.27 9.11 8.37
N ALA A 14 -27.61 9.76 9.33
CA ALA A 14 -27.48 11.23 9.36
C ALA A 14 -26.73 11.78 8.14
N TYR A 15 -25.73 11.04 7.63
CA TYR A 15 -25.03 11.36 6.38
C TYR A 15 -25.74 10.86 5.12
N GLY A 16 -26.94 10.27 5.24
CA GLY A 16 -27.73 9.78 4.11
C GLY A 16 -27.12 8.59 3.38
N LEU A 17 -26.16 7.88 4.00
CA LEU A 17 -25.47 6.75 3.38
C LEU A 17 -26.33 5.49 3.40
N THR A 18 -27.24 5.37 4.37
CA THR A 18 -28.15 4.24 4.54
C THR A 18 -29.49 4.70 5.12
N THR A 19 -30.55 3.91 4.90
CA THR A 19 -31.93 4.25 5.30
C THR A 19 -32.40 3.55 6.57
N ASP A 20 -31.78 2.43 6.92
CA ASP A 20 -32.22 1.55 7.99
C ASP A 20 -31.04 0.72 8.53
N LEU A 21 -31.27 0.06 9.67
CA LEU A 21 -30.26 -0.74 10.36
C LEU A 21 -29.75 -1.91 9.50
N GLY A 22 -30.63 -2.55 8.72
CA GLY A 22 -30.26 -3.66 7.84
C GLY A 22 -29.34 -3.19 6.70
N SER A 23 -29.65 -2.03 6.10
CA SER A 23 -28.79 -1.38 5.10
C SER A 23 -27.42 -0.99 5.67
N SER A 24 -27.36 -0.43 6.88
CA SER A 24 -26.11 -0.12 7.59
C SER A 24 -25.25 -1.34 7.84
N GLN A 25 -25.86 -2.43 8.30
CA GLN A 25 -25.15 -3.69 8.53
C GLN A 25 -24.57 -4.26 7.24
N ARG A 26 -25.36 -4.28 6.15
CA ARG A 26 -24.90 -4.76 4.85
C ARG A 26 -23.78 -3.89 4.27
N PHE A 27 -23.90 -2.57 4.39
CA PHE A 27 -22.88 -1.61 3.95
C PHE A 27 -21.52 -1.86 4.62
N ILE A 28 -21.50 -1.90 5.95
CA ILE A 28 -20.27 -2.15 6.73
C ILE A 28 -19.71 -3.55 6.45
N ARG A 29 -20.58 -4.56 6.33
CA ARG A 29 -20.15 -5.93 6.03
C ARG A 29 -19.45 -6.02 4.67
N ASN A 30 -19.96 -5.34 3.64
CA ASN A 30 -19.34 -5.33 2.32
C ASN A 30 -17.98 -4.65 2.36
N ILE A 31 -17.89 -3.47 2.99
CA ILE A 31 -16.61 -2.75 3.13
C ILE A 31 -15.58 -3.60 3.88
N LEU A 32 -15.98 -4.23 4.99
CA LEU A 32 -15.07 -5.08 5.76
C LEU A 32 -14.68 -6.34 5.00
N SER A 33 -15.60 -6.93 4.22
CA SER A 33 -15.31 -8.08 3.38
C SER A 33 -14.27 -7.72 2.32
N ASP A 34 -14.45 -6.59 1.65
CA ASP A 34 -13.50 -6.09 0.64
C ASP A 34 -12.15 -5.78 1.28
N PHE A 35 -12.15 -5.08 2.42
CA PHE A 35 -10.95 -4.77 3.18
C PHE A 35 -10.21 -6.03 3.64
N ILE A 36 -10.90 -7.03 4.20
CA ILE A 36 -10.29 -8.29 4.66
C ILE A 36 -9.75 -9.06 3.45
N SER A 37 -10.51 -9.14 2.36
CA SER A 37 -10.05 -9.79 1.13
C SER A 37 -8.80 -9.12 0.56
N GLU A 38 -8.71 -7.79 0.63
CA GLU A 38 -7.56 -7.03 0.17
C GLU A 38 -6.36 -7.14 1.13
N ALA A 39 -6.59 -7.07 2.44
CA ALA A 39 -5.55 -7.15 3.46
C ALA A 39 -4.95 -8.57 3.59
N CYS A 40 -5.74 -9.61 3.30
CA CYS A 40 -5.32 -11.01 3.35
C CYS A 40 -4.98 -11.58 1.96
N ALA A 41 -5.02 -10.77 0.90
CA ALA A 41 -4.65 -11.25 -0.44
C ALA A 41 -3.18 -11.70 -0.45
N PRO A 42 -2.86 -12.82 -1.13
CA PRO A 42 -1.47 -13.19 -1.36
C PRO A 42 -0.76 -12.07 -2.12
N PRO A 43 0.56 -11.92 -1.93
CA PRO A 43 1.31 -10.91 -2.65
C PRO A 43 1.10 -11.10 -4.16
N PRO A 44 0.72 -10.03 -4.88
CA PRO A 44 0.46 -10.13 -6.31
C PRO A 44 1.74 -10.50 -7.06
N THR A 45 1.63 -11.23 -8.16
CA THR A 45 2.81 -11.57 -8.97
C THR A 45 3.43 -10.32 -9.61
N TRP A 46 4.76 -10.30 -9.74
CA TRP A 46 5.57 -9.15 -10.19
C TRP A 46 5.17 -8.55 -11.55
N SER A 47 4.59 -9.35 -12.45
CA SER A 47 4.13 -8.89 -13.78
C SER A 47 2.77 -8.20 -13.71
N SER A 48 1.93 -8.58 -12.76
CA SER A 48 0.58 -8.05 -12.55
C SER A 48 0.58 -6.66 -11.93
N THR A 49 1.72 -6.24 -11.39
CA THR A 49 1.87 -5.04 -10.58
C THR A 49 2.50 -3.87 -11.31
N ARG A 50 2.75 -4.03 -12.62
CA ARG A 50 3.27 -2.95 -13.46
C ARG A 50 2.23 -1.84 -13.65
N THR A 51 2.55 -0.66 -13.13
CA THR A 51 1.76 0.56 -13.35
C THR A 51 2.04 1.16 -14.74
N LYS A 52 1.14 2.03 -15.21
CA LYS A 52 1.34 2.84 -16.42
C LYS A 52 2.17 4.10 -16.13
N GLU A 53 2.03 4.63 -14.92
CA GLU A 53 2.65 5.88 -14.48
C GLU A 53 3.75 5.62 -13.45
N CYS A 54 4.74 6.51 -13.42
CA CYS A 54 5.77 6.49 -12.38
C CYS A 54 5.17 6.82 -11.01
N GLU A 55 5.49 6.03 -9.99
CA GLU A 55 4.90 6.21 -8.65
C GLU A 55 5.39 7.47 -7.91
N ILE A 56 6.50 8.07 -8.37
CA ILE A 56 7.04 9.32 -7.81
C ILE A 56 6.52 10.55 -8.55
N CYS A 57 6.69 10.61 -9.87
CA CYS A 57 6.38 11.80 -10.67
C CYS A 57 5.09 11.72 -11.46
N GLU A 58 4.40 10.57 -11.43
CA GLU A 58 3.06 10.35 -12.00
C GLU A 58 2.97 10.55 -13.52
N ARG A 59 4.11 10.60 -14.22
CA ARG A 59 4.17 10.66 -15.67
C ARG A 59 4.01 9.26 -16.28
N GLU A 60 3.27 9.17 -17.37
CA GLU A 60 3.16 7.97 -18.22
C GLU A 60 4.37 7.89 -19.15
N VAL A 61 5.39 7.15 -18.72
CA VAL A 61 6.68 6.99 -19.42
C VAL A 61 7.20 5.56 -19.21
N PRO A 62 8.18 5.08 -19.99
CA PRO A 62 8.78 3.78 -19.75
C PRO A 62 9.33 3.66 -18.32
N LEU A 63 8.81 2.67 -17.59
CA LEU A 63 9.15 2.42 -16.19
C LEU A 63 10.19 1.31 -16.07
N THR A 64 10.96 1.40 -15.00
CA THR A 64 11.97 0.43 -14.59
C THR A 64 11.59 -0.13 -13.23
N TYR A 65 11.93 -1.39 -13.03
CA TYR A 65 11.68 -2.11 -11.80
C TYR A 65 12.74 -1.76 -10.77
N HIS A 66 12.34 -1.22 -9.62
CA HIS A 66 13.25 -0.80 -8.56
C HIS A 66 12.89 -1.49 -7.24
N HIS A 67 13.87 -2.15 -6.63
CA HIS A 67 13.73 -2.76 -5.31
C HIS A 67 13.92 -1.70 -4.22
N LEU A 68 12.95 -1.60 -3.32
CA LEU A 68 12.96 -0.60 -2.25
C LEU A 68 13.92 -0.98 -1.14
N ILE A 69 14.04 -2.28 -0.89
CA ILE A 69 15.05 -2.86 -0.02
C ILE A 69 16.00 -3.66 -0.93
N PRO A 70 17.28 -3.29 -1.03
CA PRO A 70 18.23 -4.02 -1.84
C PRO A 70 18.30 -5.49 -1.43
N GLN A 71 18.28 -6.42 -2.40
CA GLN A 71 18.31 -7.86 -2.15
C GLN A 71 19.49 -8.29 -1.26
N SER A 72 20.64 -7.63 -1.39
CA SER A 72 21.82 -7.87 -0.56
C SER A 72 21.60 -7.61 0.94
N THR A 73 20.59 -6.82 1.30
CA THR A 73 20.26 -6.48 2.69
C THR A 73 19.12 -7.31 3.26
N HIS A 74 18.40 -8.07 2.43
CA HIS A 74 17.22 -8.85 2.82
C HIS A 74 17.51 -9.77 4.02
N ALA A 75 18.51 -10.65 3.88
CA ALA A 75 18.90 -11.59 4.93
C ALA A 75 19.32 -10.89 6.24
N LYS A 76 19.99 -9.75 6.14
CA LYS A 76 20.43 -8.95 7.30
C LYS A 76 19.23 -8.32 8.02
N MET A 77 18.25 -7.83 7.28
CA MET A 77 17.08 -7.16 7.87
C MET A 77 16.08 -8.15 8.45
N LEU A 78 15.90 -9.31 7.83
CA LEU A 78 15.10 -10.42 8.37
C LEU A 78 15.68 -10.94 9.68
N LYS A 79 17.01 -11.15 9.73
CA LYS A 79 17.70 -11.58 10.96
C LYS A 79 17.55 -10.57 12.10
N LYS A 80 17.51 -9.28 11.78
CA LYS A 80 17.31 -8.19 12.75
C LYS A 80 15.84 -7.95 13.11
N LYS A 81 14.89 -8.70 12.52
CA LYS A 81 13.43 -8.51 12.68
C LYS A 81 12.97 -7.07 12.46
N ILE A 82 13.67 -6.33 11.58
CA ILE A 82 13.30 -4.96 11.22
C ILE A 82 12.12 -4.97 10.26
N TYR A 83 12.06 -5.96 9.36
CA TYR A 83 10.99 -6.14 8.38
C TYR A 83 10.48 -7.59 8.40
N SER A 84 9.19 -7.76 8.12
CA SER A 84 8.60 -9.07 7.82
C SER A 84 9.05 -9.55 6.44
N GLU A 85 9.03 -10.87 6.23
CA GLU A 85 9.39 -11.50 4.95
C GLU A 85 8.62 -10.89 3.76
N THR A 86 7.34 -10.59 3.98
CA THR A 86 6.49 -9.90 3.01
C THR A 86 7.04 -8.51 2.66
N MET A 87 7.44 -7.69 3.64
CA MET A 87 7.84 -6.31 3.38
C MET A 87 9.17 -6.20 2.63
N VAL A 88 10.04 -7.21 2.74
CA VAL A 88 11.36 -7.24 2.13
C VAL A 88 11.31 -7.37 0.61
N GLY A 89 10.24 -7.97 0.06
CA GLY A 89 9.97 -8.07 -1.38
C GLY A 89 9.42 -6.79 -2.02
N SER A 90 9.26 -5.70 -1.27
CA SER A 90 8.58 -4.50 -1.77
C SER A 90 9.31 -3.84 -2.96
N VAL A 91 8.55 -3.47 -3.99
CA VAL A 91 9.06 -2.91 -5.24
C VAL A 91 8.25 -1.70 -5.71
N ALA A 92 8.88 -0.86 -6.54
CA ALA A 92 8.25 0.29 -7.17
C ALA A 92 8.56 0.37 -8.67
N TRP A 93 7.64 0.98 -9.42
CA TRP A 93 7.77 1.25 -10.85
C TRP A 93 8.12 2.71 -11.10
N LEU A 94 9.38 2.93 -11.51
CA LEU A 94 9.95 4.26 -11.58
C LEU A 94 10.48 4.57 -12.98
N CYS A 95 10.25 5.81 -13.42
CA CYS A 95 10.91 6.30 -14.63
C CYS A 95 12.41 6.45 -14.39
N ARG A 96 13.21 6.33 -15.47
CA ARG A 96 14.67 6.44 -15.42
C ARG A 96 15.19 7.65 -14.60
N PRO A 97 14.71 8.90 -14.79
CA PRO A 97 15.23 10.02 -14.00
C PRO A 97 14.89 9.92 -12.51
N CYS A 98 13.70 9.42 -12.15
CA CYS A 98 13.34 9.20 -10.74
C CYS A 98 14.17 8.07 -10.11
N HIS A 99 14.45 7.01 -10.86
CA HIS A 99 15.31 5.91 -10.41
C HIS A 99 16.74 6.40 -10.15
N SER A 100 17.33 7.17 -11.09
CA SER A 100 18.64 7.77 -10.88
C SER A 100 18.66 8.74 -9.68
N ALA A 101 17.60 9.53 -9.50
CA ALA A 101 17.49 10.44 -8.36
C ALA A 101 17.48 9.69 -7.02
N LEU A 102 16.76 8.56 -6.91
CA LEU A 102 16.76 7.76 -5.67
C LEU A 102 18.17 7.25 -5.31
N HIS A 103 18.94 6.79 -6.30
CA HIS A 103 20.31 6.34 -6.06
C HIS A 103 21.28 7.49 -5.71
N HIS A 104 20.95 8.73 -6.05
CA HIS A 104 21.76 9.90 -5.72
C HIS A 104 21.37 10.56 -4.40
N VAL A 105 20.08 10.56 -4.03
CA VAL A 105 19.54 11.31 -2.88
C VAL A 105 19.71 10.56 -1.57
N ALA A 106 19.71 9.22 -1.59
CA ALA A 106 19.91 8.43 -0.38
C ALA A 106 20.82 7.24 -0.71
N SER A 107 21.85 7.06 0.12
CA SER A 107 22.57 5.79 0.13
C SER A 107 21.60 4.65 0.49
N ASN A 108 21.86 3.43 0.02
CA ASN A 108 21.00 2.27 0.30
C ASN A 108 20.63 2.09 1.79
N ASP A 109 21.53 2.51 2.69
CA ASP A 109 21.36 2.42 4.16
C ASP A 109 20.45 3.52 4.73
N GLU A 110 20.38 4.69 4.09
CA GLU A 110 19.46 5.78 4.43
C GLU A 110 18.07 5.55 3.83
N LEU A 111 18.02 5.03 2.59
CA LEU A 111 16.77 4.67 1.95
C LEU A 111 16.03 3.65 2.82
N ALA A 112 16.69 2.58 3.28
CA ALA A 112 16.08 1.61 4.20
C ALA A 112 15.50 2.25 5.47
N ARG A 113 16.15 3.27 6.06
CA ARG A 113 15.68 3.94 7.29
C ARG A 113 14.53 4.91 7.05
N VAL A 114 14.53 5.62 5.92
CA VAL A 114 13.55 6.67 5.57
C VAL A 114 12.35 6.11 4.79
N PHE A 115 12.48 4.90 4.22
CA PHE A 115 11.47 4.23 3.41
C PHE A 115 10.10 4.11 4.11
N THR A 116 10.07 4.05 5.44
CA THR A 116 8.85 4.05 6.26
C THR A 116 8.03 5.34 6.16
N ARG A 117 8.65 6.50 5.93
CA ARG A 117 7.95 7.80 5.96
C ARG A 117 7.28 8.17 4.62
N PHE A 118 7.86 7.76 3.49
CA PHE A 118 7.34 8.14 2.17
C PHE A 118 6.14 7.29 1.74
N ILE A 119 6.14 6.00 2.12
CA ILE A 119 5.04 5.05 1.89
C ILE A 119 3.80 5.38 2.74
N SER A 120 4.00 5.72 4.01
CA SER A 120 2.89 6.04 4.91
C SER A 120 2.13 7.31 4.48
N SER A 121 2.82 8.26 3.83
CA SER A 121 2.20 9.48 3.30
C SER A 121 1.33 9.26 2.06
N LYS A 122 1.62 8.27 1.20
CA LYS A 122 0.73 7.93 0.06
C LYS A 122 -0.38 6.95 0.45
N ALA A 123 -0.16 6.10 1.46
CA ALA A 123 -1.21 5.25 2.04
C ALA A 123 -2.31 6.07 2.75
N THR A 124 -1.99 7.26 3.26
CA THR A 124 -2.94 8.14 3.98
C THR A 124 -3.66 9.15 3.06
N LEU A 125 -3.22 9.31 1.81
CA LEU A 125 -3.78 10.32 0.90
C LEU A 125 -4.63 9.72 -0.22
N GLY A 126 -5.58 8.84 0.10
CA GLY A 126 -6.74 8.49 -0.75
C GLY A 126 -6.49 8.03 -2.20
N SER A 127 -5.24 7.88 -2.62
CA SER A 127 -4.85 7.48 -3.96
C SER A 127 -4.68 5.98 -3.95
N ARG A 128 -5.43 5.31 -4.84
CA ARG A 128 -5.44 3.86 -5.08
C ARG A 128 -4.10 3.30 -5.62
N LYS A 129 -2.96 3.84 -5.19
CA LYS A 129 -1.63 3.46 -5.67
C LYS A 129 -1.02 2.53 -4.61
N ARG A 130 -1.31 1.23 -4.78
CA ARG A 130 -0.84 0.13 -3.94
C ARG A 130 0.69 0.07 -3.99
N ILE A 131 1.32 0.13 -2.83
CA ILE A 131 2.73 -0.26 -2.70
C ILE A 131 2.76 -1.77 -2.78
N ILE A 132 3.51 -2.26 -3.74
CA ILE A 132 3.51 -3.66 -4.11
C ILE A 132 4.48 -4.37 -3.19
N VAL A 133 3.92 -5.10 -2.25
CA VAL A 133 4.61 -6.04 -1.36
C VAL A 133 4.55 -7.39 -2.07
N LEU A 134 5.68 -7.85 -2.63
CA LEU A 134 5.83 -9.18 -3.24
C LEU A 134 6.14 -10.26 -2.20
#